data_AF-A0A4V1XB68-F1
#
_entry.id   AF-A0A4V1XB68-F1
#
_cell.length_a   1.000
_cell.length_b   1.000
_cell.length_c   1.000
_cell.angle_alpha   90.00
_cell.angle_beta   90.00
_cell.angle_gamma   90.00
#
_symmetry.space_group_name_H-M   'P 1'
#
loop_
_entity.id
_entity.type
_entity.pdbx_description
1 polymer ?
#
loop_
_entity_poly.entity_id
_entity_poly.type
_entity_poly.pdbx_seq_one_letter_code
_entity_poly.pdbx_strand_id
1 'polypeptide(L)'
;MGHRLLFDFKENEFFTNSTLSKTYTYEVGETSIFYGEVIEDVIDWRPGMMLPPLTAGGVDEQATPSDSFFDFFDPPQLPPPDHPEREVVEMKLMLDYEYGEIFKSNLIPDAVDWFTGKAVDDSETAVE
;
A
#
# COMPACT_ATOMS: atom_id res chain seq x y z
N MET A 1 -18.49 6.10 -1.05
CA MET A 1 -17.92 6.21 0.31
C MET A 1 -16.42 6.01 0.20
N GLY A 2 -15.65 6.24 1.27
CA GLY A 2 -14.21 6.07 1.19
C GLY A 2 -13.50 6.51 2.45
N HIS A 3 -12.19 6.29 2.47
CA HIS A 3 -11.30 6.79 3.50
C HIS A 3 -9.98 7.21 2.87
N ARG A 4 -9.25 8.09 3.56
CA ARG A 4 -7.94 8.58 3.14
C ARG A 4 -6.94 8.36 4.26
N LEU A 5 -5.85 7.67 3.93
CA LEU A 5 -4.68 7.54 4.78
C LEU A 5 -3.74 8.70 4.51
N LEU A 6 -3.20 9.28 5.58
CA LEU A 6 -2.22 10.36 5.54
C LEU A 6 -0.97 9.90 6.30
N PHE A 7 0.17 9.96 5.62
CA PHE A 7 1.47 9.59 6.15
C PHE A 7 2.33 10.84 6.22
N ASP A 8 2.46 11.40 7.43
CA ASP A 8 3.27 12.58 7.67
C ASP A 8 4.72 12.18 7.95
N PHE A 9 5.64 12.72 7.15
CA PHE A 9 7.06 12.50 7.25
C PHE A 9 7.75 13.77 7.73
N LYS A 10 8.74 13.60 8.61
CA LYS A 10 9.71 14.66 8.87
C LYS A 10 10.56 14.88 7.62
N GLU A 11 11.19 16.06 7.54
CA GLU A 11 12.22 16.32 6.55
C GLU A 11 13.26 15.19 6.57
N ASN A 12 13.53 14.64 5.39
CA ASN A 12 14.39 13.48 5.22
C ASN A 12 15.19 13.57 3.91
N GLU A 13 16.17 12.67 3.78
CA GLU A 13 17.12 12.63 2.67
C GLU A 13 16.63 11.82 1.46
N PHE A 14 15.44 11.23 1.52
CA PHE A 14 14.94 10.33 0.49
C PHE A 14 13.99 11.01 -0.50
N PHE A 15 13.03 11.78 -0.01
CA PHE A 15 12.03 12.48 -0.84
C PHE A 15 11.67 13.84 -0.24
N THR A 16 11.00 14.68 -1.03
CA THR A 16 10.63 16.06 -0.61
C THR A 16 9.21 16.17 -0.06
N ASN A 17 8.36 15.17 -0.23
CA ASN A 17 6.99 15.19 0.29
C ASN A 17 7.01 15.23 1.82
N SER A 18 6.28 16.17 2.42
CA SER A 18 6.04 16.19 3.87
C SER A 18 4.89 15.27 4.27
N THR A 19 3.95 15.03 3.35
CA THR A 19 2.80 14.17 3.56
C THR A 19 2.58 13.39 2.27
N LEU A 20 2.43 12.07 2.38
CA LEU A 20 1.93 11.21 1.32
C LEU A 20 0.52 10.77 1.69
N SER A 21 -0.35 10.67 0.70
CA SER A 21 -1.72 10.24 0.92
C SER A 21 -2.15 9.14 -0.02
N LYS A 22 -3.09 8.35 0.48
CA LYS A 22 -3.75 7.31 -0.30
C LYS A 22 -5.22 7.26 0.03
N THR A 23 -6.05 7.36 -0.99
CA THR A 23 -7.49 7.45 -0.88
C THR A 23 -8.13 6.23 -1.51
N TYR A 24 -8.92 5.50 -0.72
CA TYR A 24 -9.73 4.39 -1.19
C TYR A 24 -11.18 4.84 -1.32
N THR A 25 -11.76 4.65 -2.48
CA THR A 25 -13.20 4.82 -2.69
C THR A 25 -13.88 3.47 -2.81
N TYR A 26 -15.11 3.37 -2.35
CA TYR A 26 -15.94 2.18 -2.50
C TYR A 26 -17.42 2.54 -2.48
N GLU A 27 -18.21 1.73 -3.17
CA GLU A 27 -19.66 1.80 -3.21
C GLU A 27 -20.25 0.62 -2.46
N VAL A 28 -21.26 0.89 -1.63
CA VAL A 28 -21.95 -0.16 -0.86
C VAL A 28 -23.25 -0.48 -1.60
N GLY A 29 -23.30 -1.66 -2.21
CA GLY A 29 -24.53 -2.24 -2.74
C GLY A 29 -25.34 -2.94 -1.64
N GLU A 30 -26.50 -3.48 -2.00
CA GLU A 30 -27.41 -4.13 -1.04
C GLU A 30 -26.79 -5.34 -0.32
N THR A 31 -25.91 -6.08 -1.00
CA THR A 31 -25.31 -7.32 -0.49
C THR A 31 -23.79 -7.38 -0.65
N SER A 32 -23.17 -6.35 -1.24
CA SER A 32 -21.75 -6.37 -1.59
C SER A 32 -21.13 -4.97 -1.60
N ILE A 33 -19.83 -4.90 -1.36
CA ILE A 33 -19.04 -3.68 -1.50
C ILE A 33 -18.29 -3.75 -2.82
N PHE A 34 -18.37 -2.68 -3.61
CA PHE A 34 -17.65 -2.52 -4.86
C PHE A 34 -16.49 -1.55 -4.64
N TYR A 35 -15.27 -2.03 -4.84
CA TYR A 35 -14.08 -1.19 -4.75
C TYR A 35 -14.05 -0.22 -5.94
N GLY A 36 -13.84 1.05 -5.63
CA GLY A 36 -13.77 2.13 -6.60
C GLY A 36 -12.33 2.48 -6.94
N GLU A 37 -12.14 3.73 -7.35
CA GLU A 37 -10.84 4.32 -7.63
C GLU A 37 -9.96 4.41 -6.37
N VAL A 38 -8.67 4.15 -6.54
CA VAL A 38 -7.60 4.42 -5.59
C VAL A 38 -6.83 5.64 -6.11
N ILE A 39 -6.61 6.63 -5.25
CA ILE A 39 -5.90 7.86 -5.59
C ILE A 39 -4.73 8.03 -4.61
N GLU A 40 -3.52 8.05 -5.15
CA GLU A 40 -2.27 8.13 -4.40
C GLU A 40 -1.43 9.34 -4.81
N ASP A 41 -0.58 9.80 -3.89
CA ASP A 41 0.43 10.82 -4.19
C ASP A 41 1.66 10.19 -4.84
N VAL A 42 2.21 10.86 -5.84
CA VAL A 42 3.52 10.52 -6.40
C VAL A 42 4.62 10.93 -5.43
N ILE A 43 5.56 10.02 -5.19
CA ILE A 43 6.71 10.30 -4.32
C ILE A 43 7.78 11.07 -5.10
N ASP A 44 8.11 12.27 -4.62
CA ASP A 44 9.14 13.15 -5.15
C ASP A 44 10.51 12.74 -4.62
N TRP A 45 11.02 11.61 -5.12
CA TRP A 45 12.33 11.09 -4.75
C TRP A 45 13.46 12.09 -5.06
N ARG A 46 14.39 12.22 -4.13
CA ARG A 46 15.64 12.95 -4.35
C ARG A 46 16.55 12.15 -5.29
N PRO A 47 17.45 12.81 -6.03
CA PRO A 47 18.33 12.14 -6.98
C PRO A 47 19.14 10.99 -6.34
N GLY A 48 19.06 9.80 -6.93
CA GLY A 48 19.77 8.60 -6.47
C GLY A 48 19.16 7.88 -5.27
N MET A 49 18.01 8.33 -4.77
CA MET A 49 17.32 7.73 -3.61
C MET A 49 16.10 6.88 -3.99
N MET A 50 15.72 6.90 -5.27
CA MET A 50 14.64 6.06 -5.78
C MET A 50 15.07 4.59 -5.72
N LEU A 51 14.18 3.74 -5.21
CA LEU A 51 14.37 2.29 -5.25
C LEU A 51 14.13 1.78 -6.68
N PRO A 52 14.92 0.82 -7.19
CA PRO A 52 14.73 0.27 -8.53
C PRO A 52 13.36 -0.43 -8.63
N PRO A 53 12.52 -0.13 -9.65
CA PRO A 53 11.25 -0.82 -9.85
C PRO A 53 11.47 -2.30 -10.21
N LEU A 54 10.49 -3.15 -9.86
CA LEU A 54 10.47 -4.58 -10.18
C LEU A 54 10.31 -4.87 -11.67
N THR A 55 9.98 -3.88 -12.49
CA THR A 55 9.59 -4.06 -13.89
C THR A 55 10.72 -3.72 -14.87
N ALA A 56 11.13 -4.76 -15.59
CA ALA A 56 11.82 -4.76 -16.88
C ALA A 56 13.32 -4.41 -16.92
N GLY A 57 14.14 -5.46 -16.96
CA GLY A 57 15.19 -5.64 -17.97
C GLY A 57 16.06 -4.43 -18.37
N GLY A 58 17.07 -4.13 -17.56
CA GLY A 58 18.23 -3.30 -17.91
C GLY A 58 18.05 -1.81 -17.63
N VAL A 59 19.03 -1.05 -17.12
CA VAL A 59 20.45 -1.28 -16.87
C VAL A 59 20.84 -0.38 -15.68
N ASP A 60 20.97 -0.97 -14.49
CA ASP A 60 21.95 -0.51 -13.50
C ASP A 60 22.43 -1.75 -12.72
N GLU A 61 23.70 -2.11 -12.86
CA GLU A 61 24.26 -3.43 -12.51
C GLU A 61 24.45 -3.67 -11.00
N GLN A 62 23.86 -2.86 -10.12
CA GLN A 62 24.02 -2.99 -8.65
C GLN A 62 22.72 -2.98 -7.84
N ALA A 63 21.57 -2.69 -8.44
CA ALA A 63 20.33 -2.57 -7.70
C ALA A 63 19.46 -3.83 -7.94
N THR A 64 19.43 -4.74 -6.96
CA THR A 64 18.48 -5.84 -6.98
C THR A 64 17.07 -5.26 -6.87
N PRO A 65 16.13 -5.61 -7.78
CA PRO A 65 14.73 -5.28 -7.60
C PRO A 65 14.27 -5.77 -6.22
N SER A 66 13.79 -4.87 -5.38
CA SER A 66 13.39 -5.18 -4.01
C SER A 66 11.98 -4.67 -3.77
N ASP A 67 11.10 -5.55 -3.32
CA ASP A 67 9.78 -5.15 -2.82
C ASP A 67 9.94 -4.06 -1.75
N SER A 68 9.22 -2.95 -1.92
CA SER A 68 9.28 -1.80 -1.04
C SER A 68 7.91 -1.51 -0.44
N PHE A 69 7.90 -1.04 0.82
CA PHE A 69 6.68 -0.46 1.39
C PHE A 69 6.13 0.68 0.53
N PHE A 70 7.00 1.47 -0.10
CA PHE A 70 6.59 2.62 -0.91
C PHE A 70 5.91 2.24 -2.22
N ASP A 71 5.98 0.97 -2.65
CA ASP A 71 5.19 0.44 -3.77
C ASP A 71 3.68 0.51 -3.47
N PHE A 72 3.31 0.67 -2.19
CA PHE A 72 1.94 1.00 -1.78
C PHE A 72 1.41 2.31 -2.39
N PHE A 73 2.28 3.26 -2.76
CA PHE A 73 1.91 4.49 -3.47
C PHE A 73 2.10 4.39 -4.99
N ASP A 74 2.30 3.18 -5.52
CA ASP A 74 2.38 2.89 -6.96
C ASP A 74 1.68 1.56 -7.27
N PRO A 75 0.36 1.44 -7.02
CA PRO A 75 -0.37 0.21 -7.24
C PRO A 75 -0.37 -0.18 -8.73
N PRO A 76 -0.28 -1.48 -9.07
CA PRO A 76 -0.25 -1.91 -10.45
C PRO A 76 -1.56 -1.62 -11.17
N GLN A 77 -1.49 -1.14 -12.41
CA GLN A 77 -2.68 -0.91 -13.21
C GLN A 77 -3.30 -2.21 -13.70
N LEU A 78 -4.63 -2.30 -13.62
CA LEU A 78 -5.37 -3.49 -14.05
C LEU A 78 -5.22 -3.72 -15.56
N PRO A 79 -4.64 -4.86 -16.00
CA PRO A 79 -4.46 -5.16 -17.41
C PRO A 79 -5.78 -5.46 -18.14
N PRO A 80 -5.80 -5.47 -19.49
CA PRO A 80 -6.94 -5.91 -20.29
C PRO A 80 -7.44 -7.32 -19.92
N PRO A 81 -8.73 -7.65 -20.15
CA PRO A 81 -9.33 -8.92 -19.72
C PRO A 81 -8.63 -10.20 -20.20
N ASP A 82 -7.95 -10.11 -21.34
CA ASP A 82 -7.24 -11.21 -22.00
C ASP A 82 -5.74 -11.27 -21.64
N HIS A 83 -5.26 -10.38 -20.76
CA HIS A 83 -3.87 -10.37 -20.35
C HIS A 83 -3.55 -11.53 -19.40
N PRO A 84 -2.48 -12.33 -19.64
CA PRO A 84 -2.17 -13.52 -18.86
C PRO A 84 -1.88 -13.25 -17.38
N GLU A 85 -1.43 -12.04 -17.04
CA GLU A 85 -1.10 -11.65 -15.67
C GLU A 85 -2.23 -10.92 -14.95
N ARG A 86 -3.42 -10.79 -15.58
CA ARG A 86 -4.53 -10.01 -15.01
C ARG A 86 -4.94 -10.52 -13.62
N GLU A 87 -5.12 -11.83 -13.47
CA GLU A 87 -5.52 -12.43 -12.18
C GLU A 87 -4.49 -12.13 -11.07
N VAL A 88 -3.21 -12.13 -11.41
CA VAL A 88 -2.13 -11.80 -10.47
C VAL A 88 -2.20 -10.33 -10.05
N VAL A 89 -2.46 -9.43 -11.00
CA VAL A 89 -2.64 -8.00 -10.70
C VAL A 89 -3.90 -7.74 -9.89
N GLU A 90 -5.01 -8.41 -10.19
CA GLU A 90 -6.25 -8.33 -9.40
C GLU A 90 -6.00 -8.77 -7.94
N MET A 91 -5.24 -9.85 -7.74
CA MET A 91 -4.85 -10.29 -6.39
C MET A 91 -3.99 -9.26 -5.66
N LYS A 92 -3.04 -8.62 -6.35
CA LYS A 92 -2.21 -7.55 -5.76
C LYS A 92 -3.05 -6.32 -5.38
N LEU A 93 -4.01 -5.93 -6.20
CA LEU A 93 -4.94 -4.83 -5.91
C LEU A 93 -5.88 -5.15 -4.74
N MET A 94 -6.32 -6.40 -4.63
CA MET A 94 -7.10 -6.86 -3.47
C MET A 94 -6.28 -6.79 -2.18
N LEU A 95 -5.03 -7.24 -2.22
CA LEU A 95 -4.12 -7.17 -1.09
C LEU A 95 -3.81 -5.71 -0.68
N ASP A 96 -3.64 -4.83 -1.67
CA ASP A 96 -3.47 -3.41 -1.44
C ASP A 96 -4.64 -2.78 -0.66
N TYR A 97 -5.87 -3.12 -1.04
CA TYR A 97 -7.07 -2.70 -0.32
C TYR A 97 -7.12 -3.26 1.11
N GLU A 98 -6.77 -4.54 1.28
CA GLU A 98 -6.70 -5.18 2.59
C GLU A 98 -5.73 -4.44 3.52
N TYR A 99 -4.56 -4.04 3.02
CA TYR A 99 -3.63 -3.20 3.78
C TYR A 99 -4.25 -1.86 4.15
N GLY A 100 -4.95 -1.20 3.23
CA GLY A 100 -5.69 0.04 3.51
C GLY A 100 -6.68 -0.10 4.68
N GLU A 101 -7.46 -1.19 4.68
CA GLU A 101 -8.40 -1.47 5.77
C GLU A 101 -7.70 -1.87 7.08
N ILE A 102 -6.57 -2.58 7.04
CA ILE A 102 -5.76 -2.88 8.22
C ILE A 102 -5.21 -1.58 8.83
N PHE A 103 -4.68 -0.66 8.03
CA PHE A 103 -4.25 0.65 8.51
C PHE A 103 -5.39 1.37 9.23
N LYS A 104 -6.54 1.46 8.57
CA LYS A 104 -7.72 2.18 9.07
C LYS A 104 -8.33 1.56 10.32
N SER A 105 -8.50 0.24 10.35
CA SER A 105 -9.34 -0.45 11.33
C SER A 105 -8.55 -1.07 12.48
N ASN A 106 -7.26 -1.34 12.28
CA ASN A 106 -6.43 -2.02 13.27
C ASN A 106 -5.21 -1.19 13.68
N LEU A 107 -4.34 -0.82 12.72
CA LEU A 107 -3.06 -0.19 13.05
C LEU A 107 -3.22 1.21 13.65
N ILE A 108 -4.02 2.08 13.01
CA ILE A 108 -4.20 3.46 13.48
C ILE A 108 -4.96 3.52 14.82
N PRO A 109 -6.09 2.81 15.01
CA PRO A 109 -6.82 2.84 16.28
C PRO A 109 -5.99 2.34 17.47
N ASP A 110 -5.22 1.27 17.27
CA ASP A 110 -4.50 0.58 18.34
C ASP A 110 -2.97 0.73 18.22
N ALA A 111 -2.50 1.86 17.66
CA ALA A 111 -1.10 2.06 17.31
C ALA A 111 -0.11 1.81 18.46
N VAL A 112 -0.52 2.11 19.70
CA VAL A 112 0.30 1.86 20.90
C VAL A 112 0.44 0.37 21.18
N ASP A 113 -0.61 -0.43 20.99
CA ASP A 113 -0.58 -1.86 21.25
C ASP A 113 0.18 -2.61 20.14
N TRP A 114 0.08 -2.15 18.88
CA TRP A 114 0.95 -2.61 17.80
C TRP A 114 2.42 -2.24 18.04
N PHE A 115 2.70 -1.02 18.53
CA PHE A 115 4.06 -0.59 18.86
C PHE A 115 4.66 -1.39 20.04
N THR A 116 3.84 -1.72 21.04
CA THR A 116 4.29 -2.45 22.24
C THR A 116 4.24 -3.98 22.09
N GLY A 117 3.67 -4.49 21.00
CA GLY A 117 3.53 -5.93 20.71
C GLY A 117 2.29 -6.60 21.28
N LYS A 118 1.52 -5.92 22.14
CA LYS A 118 0.34 -6.49 22.79
C LYS A 118 -0.76 -6.91 21.83
N ALA A 119 -0.93 -6.17 20.73
CA ALA A 119 -1.92 -6.50 19.70
C ALA A 119 -1.66 -7.87 19.05
N VAL A 120 -0.39 -8.34 19.04
CA VAL A 120 -0.01 -9.65 18.53
C VAL A 120 -0.32 -10.74 19.57
N ASP A 121 0.03 -10.50 20.84
CA ASP A 121 -0.20 -11.43 21.94
C ASP A 121 -1.70 -11.76 22.16
N ASP A 122 -2.58 -10.77 22.00
CA ASP A 122 -4.04 -10.96 22.11
C ASP A 122 -4.62 -11.78 20.95
N SER A 123 -3.96 -11.80 19.78
CA SER A 123 -4.39 -12.58 18.62
C SER A 123 -3.97 -14.06 18.70
N GLU A 124 -2.85 -14.37 19.37
CA GLU A 124 -2.37 -15.74 19.56
C GLU A 124 -2.99 -16.46 20.78
N THR A 125 -3.53 -15.70 21.73
CA THR A 125 -4.22 -16.24 22.93
C THR A 125 -5.70 -16.57 22.71
N ALA A 126 -6.27 -16.24 21.54
CA ALA A 126 -7.65 -16.53 21.17
C ALA A 126 -7.88 -17.96 20.63
N VAL A 127 -6.94 -18.89 20.85
CA VAL A 127 -7.07 -20.31 20.50
C VAL A 127 -7.00 -21.18 21.76
N GLU A 128 -8.06 -21.16 22.57
CA GLU A 128 -8.42 -22.23 23.51
C GLU A 128 -9.92 -22.49 23.50
#